data_AF-A0A076HS41-F1
#
_entry.id   AF-A0A076HS41-F1
#
_cell.length_a   1.000
_cell.length_b   1.000
_cell.length_c   1.000
_cell.angle_alpha   90.00
_cell.angle_beta   90.00
_cell.angle_gamma   90.00
#
_symmetry.space_group_name_H-M   'P 1'
#
loop_
_entity.id
_entity.type
_entity.pdbx_description
1 polymer ?
#
loop_
_entity_poly.entity_id
_entity_poly.type
_entity_poly.pdbx_seq_one_letter_code
_entity_poly.pdbx_strand_id
1 'polypeptide(L)'
;MPSSAPRSGRPLFQRLELLAAWKRLSVGLLPAGLLYAGAPAAWLPMMRLFLAWDGFALCTVLLTWGIMVSADVAHIRRVATREDPGRAASFGIVLVACSASLLAVVGLLASVRQGPGPLQLAQAVVGAVGVLTAWLLVHTLFTLRYAHLFYDNDGRPEGGLAFPGSEQEPDYLDFAYFSFVVGMTAQTADVSITDRSIRRLALLHGVLSFGLNTAVVALTINGLAGVV
;
A
#
# COMPACT_ATOMS: atom_id res chain seq x y z
N MET A 1 18.64 -42.10 -3.26
CA MET A 1 17.80 -41.11 -3.97
C MET A 1 16.45 -41.07 -3.29
N PRO A 2 16.05 -39.97 -2.62
CA PRO A 2 14.68 -39.79 -2.22
C PRO A 2 13.91 -39.09 -3.34
N SER A 3 12.88 -39.77 -3.87
CA SER A 3 11.93 -39.19 -4.81
C SER A 3 11.11 -38.10 -4.10
N SER A 4 11.25 -36.85 -4.54
CA SER A 4 10.36 -35.78 -4.12
C SER A 4 9.03 -35.89 -4.86
N ALA A 5 8.01 -36.40 -4.18
CA ALA A 5 6.63 -36.33 -4.63
C ALA A 5 6.22 -34.86 -4.87
N PRO A 6 5.37 -34.58 -5.88
CA PRO A 6 4.91 -33.23 -6.14
C PRO A 6 4.05 -32.76 -4.96
N ARG A 7 4.49 -31.72 -4.24
CA ARG A 7 3.70 -31.09 -3.18
C ARG A 7 2.41 -30.53 -3.78
N SER A 8 1.31 -31.16 -3.42
CA SER A 8 -0.05 -30.83 -3.81
C SER A 8 -0.47 -29.47 -3.23
N GLY A 9 -1.07 -28.64 -4.09
CA GLY A 9 -1.74 -27.39 -3.70
C GLY A 9 -0.83 -26.18 -3.62
N ARG A 10 -0.68 -25.44 -4.74
CA ARG A 10 -0.19 -24.04 -4.66
C ARG A 10 -1.10 -23.28 -3.68
N PRO A 11 -0.56 -22.62 -2.63
CA PRO A 11 -1.36 -21.87 -1.66
C PRO A 11 -2.25 -20.84 -2.36
N LEU A 12 -3.42 -20.57 -1.79
CA LEU A 12 -4.43 -19.65 -2.35
C LEU A 12 -3.81 -18.31 -2.80
N PHE A 13 -2.88 -17.79 -2.00
CA PHE A 13 -2.16 -16.55 -2.27
C PHE A 13 -1.33 -16.57 -3.56
N GLN A 14 -0.63 -17.67 -3.85
CA GLN A 14 0.10 -17.83 -5.13
C GLN A 14 -0.83 -17.85 -6.34
N ARG A 15 -2.08 -18.29 -6.19
CA ARG A 15 -3.07 -18.22 -7.28
C ARG A 15 -3.60 -16.80 -7.47
N LEU A 16 -3.79 -16.07 -6.37
CA LEU A 16 -4.24 -14.67 -6.39
C LEU A 16 -3.18 -13.75 -6.99
N GLU A 17 -1.90 -13.98 -6.72
CA GLU A 17 -0.80 -13.18 -7.27
C GLU A 17 -0.66 -13.30 -8.80
N LEU A 18 -1.09 -14.44 -9.36
CA LEU A 18 -1.16 -14.65 -10.80
C LEU A 18 -2.32 -13.91 -11.48
N LEU A 19 -3.22 -13.29 -10.72
CA LEU A 19 -4.25 -12.45 -11.30
C LEU A 19 -3.66 -11.08 -11.68
N ALA A 20 -4.12 -10.54 -12.81
CA ALA A 20 -3.80 -9.18 -13.22
C ALA A 20 -4.09 -8.20 -12.07
N ALA A 21 -3.29 -7.14 -11.93
CA ALA A 21 -3.39 -6.18 -10.83
C ALA A 21 -4.84 -5.69 -10.60
N TRP A 22 -5.55 -5.36 -11.68
CA TRP A 22 -6.94 -4.88 -11.60
C TRP A 22 -7.92 -5.93 -11.03
N LYS A 23 -7.70 -7.23 -11.31
CA LYS A 23 -8.54 -8.31 -10.74
C LYS A 23 -8.31 -8.45 -9.24
N ARG A 24 -7.06 -8.30 -8.79
CA ARG A 24 -6.75 -8.30 -7.35
C ARG A 24 -7.42 -7.13 -6.64
N LEU A 25 -7.33 -5.94 -7.22
CA LEU A 25 -8.02 -4.75 -6.69
C LEU A 25 -9.54 -4.92 -6.66
N SER A 26 -10.13 -5.62 -7.64
CA SER A 26 -11.58 -5.83 -7.66
C SER A 26 -12.13 -6.60 -6.44
N VAL A 27 -11.30 -7.41 -5.77
CA VAL A 27 -11.69 -8.10 -4.53
C VAL A 27 -12.03 -7.11 -3.41
N GLY A 28 -11.33 -5.97 -3.36
CA GLY A 28 -11.59 -4.90 -2.39
C GLY A 28 -12.93 -4.19 -2.59
N LEU A 29 -13.58 -4.34 -3.76
CA LEU A 29 -14.89 -3.70 -4.02
C LEU A 29 -16.02 -4.32 -3.19
N LEU A 30 -15.91 -5.60 -2.83
CA LEU A 30 -16.91 -6.27 -1.99
C LEU A 30 -16.99 -5.68 -0.58
N PRO A 31 -15.91 -5.63 0.23
CA PRO A 31 -15.98 -4.99 1.54
C PRO A 31 -16.31 -3.50 1.44
N ALA A 32 -15.84 -2.80 0.40
CA ALA A 32 -16.20 -1.40 0.16
C ALA A 32 -17.72 -1.20 -0.01
N GLY A 33 -18.35 -2.00 -0.86
CA GLY A 33 -19.79 -1.95 -1.08
C GLY A 33 -20.60 -2.31 0.16
N LEU A 34 -20.18 -3.36 0.90
CA LEU A 34 -20.82 -3.78 2.14
C LEU A 34 -20.74 -2.69 3.22
N LEU A 35 -19.58 -2.07 3.40
CA LEU A 35 -19.41 -0.98 4.36
C LEU A 35 -20.21 0.26 3.96
N TYR A 36 -20.23 0.63 2.67
CA TYR A 36 -21.04 1.74 2.19
C TYR A 36 -22.54 1.50 2.46
N ALA A 37 -23.04 0.30 2.13
CA ALA A 37 -24.43 -0.07 2.28
C ALA A 37 -24.85 -0.22 3.75
N GLY A 38 -23.96 -0.76 4.59
CA GLY A 38 -24.19 -0.95 6.02
C GLY A 38 -23.99 0.30 6.88
N ALA A 39 -23.36 1.35 6.35
CA ALA A 39 -23.18 2.61 7.08
C ALA A 39 -24.53 3.29 7.36
N PRO A 40 -24.70 3.93 8.54
CA PRO A 40 -25.94 4.62 8.90
C PRO A 40 -26.41 5.60 7.84
N ALA A 41 -27.70 5.55 7.48
CA ALA A 41 -28.28 6.44 6.46
C ALA A 41 -28.22 7.93 6.84
N ALA A 42 -28.09 8.23 8.13
CA ALA A 42 -27.91 9.59 8.66
C ALA A 42 -26.51 10.17 8.40
N TRP A 43 -25.52 9.35 8.03
CA TRP A 43 -24.18 9.84 7.70
C TRP A 43 -24.18 10.52 6.34
N LEU A 44 -23.41 11.60 6.23
CA LEU A 44 -23.17 12.27 4.95
C LEU A 44 -22.61 11.27 3.92
N PRO A 45 -23.01 11.34 2.64
CA PRO A 45 -22.52 10.42 1.60
C PRO A 45 -21.00 10.32 1.53
N MET A 46 -20.31 11.46 1.75
CA MET A 46 -18.86 11.52 1.78
C MET A 46 -18.24 10.65 2.88
N MET A 47 -18.84 10.61 4.07
CA MET A 47 -18.37 9.79 5.19
C MET A 47 -18.57 8.29 4.94
N ARG A 48 -19.68 7.92 4.29
CA ARG A 48 -19.93 6.54 3.85
C ARG A 48 -18.92 6.12 2.78
N LEU A 49 -18.55 7.04 1.89
CA LEU A 49 -17.54 6.80 0.86
C LEU A 49 -16.15 6.60 1.46
N PHE A 50 -15.78 7.36 2.50
CA PHE A 50 -14.53 7.12 3.24
C PHE A 50 -14.51 5.75 3.92
N LEU A 51 -15.60 5.36 4.58
CA LEU A 51 -15.67 4.03 5.17
C LEU A 51 -15.54 2.91 4.11
N ALA A 52 -16.15 3.11 2.93
CA ALA A 52 -16.00 2.19 1.80
C ALA A 52 -14.54 2.12 1.31
N TRP A 53 -13.88 3.28 1.22
CA TRP A 53 -12.46 3.38 0.89
C TRP A 53 -11.59 2.61 1.90
N ASP A 54 -11.85 2.75 3.19
CA ASP A 54 -11.10 2.05 4.25
C ASP A 54 -11.20 0.53 4.09
N GLY A 55 -12.40 0.02 3.79
CA GLY A 55 -12.61 -1.40 3.51
C GLY A 55 -11.87 -1.88 2.26
N PHE A 56 -11.90 -1.09 1.19
CA PHE A 56 -11.16 -1.38 -0.04
C PHE A 56 -9.64 -1.43 0.22
N ALA A 57 -9.11 -0.38 0.88
CA ALA A 57 -7.69 -0.21 1.13
C ALA A 57 -7.17 -1.31 2.09
N LEU A 58 -7.87 -1.55 3.19
CA LEU A 58 -7.50 -2.59 4.15
C LEU A 58 -7.53 -3.98 3.53
N CYS A 59 -8.56 -4.32 2.75
CA CYS A 59 -8.63 -5.59 2.03
C CYS A 59 -7.45 -5.74 1.06
N THR A 60 -7.13 -4.69 0.31
CA THR A 60 -6.00 -4.68 -0.64
C THR A 60 -4.67 -4.87 0.07
N VAL A 61 -4.44 -4.19 1.20
CA VAL A 61 -3.24 -4.34 2.03
C VAL A 61 -3.13 -5.78 2.55
N LEU A 62 -4.18 -6.30 3.19
CA LEU A 62 -4.16 -7.65 3.77
C LEU A 62 -3.93 -8.75 2.73
N LEU A 63 -4.60 -8.65 1.57
CA LEU A 63 -4.39 -9.58 0.47
C LEU A 63 -2.96 -9.51 -0.06
N THR A 64 -2.42 -8.31 -0.21
CA THR A 64 -1.07 -8.10 -0.74
C THR A 64 -0.01 -8.59 0.24
N TRP A 65 -0.17 -8.34 1.54
CA TRP A 65 0.72 -8.84 2.57
C TRP A 65 0.65 -10.36 2.70
N GLY A 66 -0.55 -10.95 2.65
CA GLY A 66 -0.73 -12.40 2.62
C GLY A 66 -0.02 -13.06 1.44
N ILE A 67 -0.01 -12.38 0.29
CA ILE A 67 0.80 -12.76 -0.87
C ILE A 67 2.29 -12.65 -0.55
N MET A 68 2.76 -11.48 -0.11
CA MET A 68 4.18 -11.19 0.14
C MET A 68 4.84 -12.20 1.09
N VAL A 69 4.20 -12.51 2.22
CA VAL A 69 4.75 -13.42 3.23
C VAL A 69 4.71 -14.90 2.81
N SER A 70 4.02 -15.23 1.72
CA SER A 70 3.87 -16.59 1.21
C SER A 70 4.66 -16.89 -0.07
N ALA A 71 5.26 -15.85 -0.67
CA ALA A 71 5.99 -15.95 -1.92
C ALA A 71 7.45 -16.35 -1.67
N ASP A 72 7.94 -17.31 -2.45
CA ASP A 72 9.37 -17.59 -2.54
C ASP A 72 10.02 -16.69 -3.62
N VAL A 73 11.33 -16.51 -3.56
CA VAL A 73 12.08 -15.66 -4.52
C VAL A 73 11.80 -16.07 -5.97
N ALA A 74 11.72 -17.38 -6.24
CA ALA A 74 11.41 -17.89 -7.58
C ALA A 74 10.02 -17.46 -8.06
N HIS A 75 9.04 -17.32 -7.17
CA HIS A 75 7.73 -16.77 -7.45
C HIS A 75 7.80 -15.27 -7.71
N ILE A 76 8.52 -14.52 -6.87
CA ILE A 76 8.71 -13.07 -7.03
C ILE A 76 9.31 -12.77 -8.41
N ARG A 77 10.39 -13.45 -8.79
CA ARG A 77 11.05 -13.32 -10.10
C ARG A 77 10.09 -13.61 -11.27
N ARG A 78 9.26 -14.66 -11.14
CA ARG A 78 8.24 -15.01 -12.14
C ARG A 78 7.12 -13.97 -12.26
N VAL A 79 6.71 -13.34 -11.17
CA VAL A 79 5.66 -12.32 -11.16
C VAL A 79 6.21 -10.99 -11.66
N ALA A 80 7.43 -10.63 -11.25
CA ALA A 80 8.13 -9.43 -11.66
C ALA A 80 8.27 -9.38 -13.18
N THR A 81 8.81 -10.43 -13.80
CA THR A 81 9.06 -10.55 -15.25
C THR A 81 7.81 -10.75 -16.11
N ARG A 82 6.65 -10.95 -15.48
CA ARG A 82 5.39 -11.10 -16.21
C ARG A 82 4.86 -9.73 -16.60
N GLU A 83 4.68 -9.54 -17.91
CA GLU A 83 3.96 -8.38 -18.43
C GLU A 83 2.54 -8.31 -17.86
N ASP A 84 2.25 -7.21 -17.17
CA ASP A 84 0.92 -6.84 -16.72
C ASP A 84 0.69 -5.38 -17.14
N PRO A 85 0.08 -5.14 -18.32
CA PRO A 85 -0.15 -3.80 -18.87
C PRO A 85 -0.90 -2.88 -17.90
N GLY A 86 -1.71 -3.47 -17.01
CA GLY A 86 -2.48 -2.75 -16.01
C GLY A 86 -1.69 -2.41 -14.74
N ARG A 87 -0.48 -2.94 -14.54
CA ARG A 87 0.29 -2.78 -13.29
C ARG A 87 0.69 -1.34 -13.02
N ALA A 88 1.31 -0.69 -14.00
CA ALA A 88 1.74 0.72 -13.87
C ALA A 88 0.54 1.67 -13.75
N ALA A 89 -0.52 1.42 -14.53
CA ALA A 89 -1.77 2.19 -14.44
C ALA A 89 -2.44 2.01 -13.07
N SER A 90 -2.55 0.78 -12.57
CA SER A 90 -3.12 0.49 -11.25
C SER A 90 -2.31 1.14 -10.13
N PHE A 91 -0.97 1.07 -10.21
CA PHE A 91 -0.09 1.76 -9.28
C PHE A 91 -0.36 3.27 -9.28
N GLY A 92 -0.38 3.91 -10.45
CA GLY A 92 -0.64 5.34 -10.57
C GLY A 92 -2.02 5.75 -10.06
N ILE A 93 -3.06 5.02 -10.45
CA ILE A 93 -4.45 5.29 -10.02
C ILE A 93 -4.56 5.17 -8.50
N VAL A 94 -4.04 4.10 -7.90
CA VAL A 94 -4.13 3.92 -6.45
C VAL A 94 -3.30 4.98 -5.72
N LEU A 95 -2.14 5.35 -6.25
CA LEU A 95 -1.31 6.41 -5.66
C LEU A 95 -2.02 7.78 -5.68
N VAL A 96 -2.68 8.11 -6.79
CA VAL A 96 -3.51 9.32 -6.91
C VAL A 96 -4.71 9.24 -5.96
N ALA A 97 -5.37 8.09 -5.87
CA ALA A 97 -6.49 7.88 -4.97
C ALA A 97 -6.08 8.03 -3.48
N CYS A 98 -4.94 7.47 -3.08
CA CYS A 98 -4.35 7.68 -1.75
C CYS A 98 -4.02 9.15 -1.49
N SER A 99 -3.47 9.84 -2.49
CA SER A 99 -3.14 11.27 -2.37
C SER A 99 -4.40 12.13 -2.21
N ALA A 100 -5.43 11.82 -3.00
CA ALA A 100 -6.73 12.50 -2.94
C ALA A 100 -7.47 12.21 -1.63
N SER A 101 -7.41 10.97 -1.13
CA SER A 101 -8.04 10.62 0.15
C SER A 101 -7.42 11.37 1.32
N LEU A 102 -6.09 11.58 1.32
CA LEU A 102 -5.42 12.37 2.35
C LEU A 102 -5.90 13.83 2.36
N LEU A 103 -5.99 14.47 1.19
CA LEU A 103 -6.53 15.83 1.08
C LEU A 103 -7.99 15.89 1.55
N ALA A 104 -8.77 14.87 1.21
CA ALA A 104 -10.16 14.79 1.59
C ALA A 104 -10.34 14.54 3.10
N VAL A 105 -9.43 13.81 3.76
CA VAL A 105 -9.43 13.64 5.23
C VAL A 105 -9.07 14.95 5.94
N VAL A 106 -8.12 15.73 5.42
CA VAL A 106 -7.84 17.08 5.94
C VAL A 106 -9.09 17.96 5.84
N GLY A 107 -9.82 17.91 4.72
CA GLY A 107 -11.10 18.60 4.56
C GLY A 107 -12.19 18.10 5.51
N LEU A 108 -12.30 16.78 5.69
CA LEU A 108 -13.25 16.16 6.60
C LEU A 108 -12.99 16.62 8.05
N LEU A 109 -11.73 16.62 8.50
CA LEU A 109 -11.41 17.04 9.87
C LEU A 109 -11.58 18.54 10.10
N ALA A 110 -11.38 19.39 9.09
CA ALA A 110 -11.73 20.80 9.19
C ALA A 110 -13.23 21.01 9.48
N SER A 111 -14.09 20.05 9.10
CA SER A 111 -15.54 20.09 9.33
C SER A 111 -16.01 19.46 10.65
N VAL A 112 -15.13 18.77 11.40
CA VAL A 112 -15.50 18.03 12.63
C VAL A 112 -16.00 18.93 13.77
N ARG A 113 -15.68 20.23 13.74
CA ARG A 113 -16.01 21.18 14.82
C ARG A 113 -17.51 21.46 15.03
N GLN A 114 -18.44 20.82 14.29
CA GLN A 114 -19.87 21.17 14.30
C GLN A 114 -20.88 20.01 14.51
N GLY A 115 -20.47 18.85 15.04
CA GLY A 115 -21.36 17.67 15.20
C GLY A 115 -21.73 17.26 16.64
N PRO A 116 -22.71 16.35 16.86
CA PRO A 116 -22.90 15.69 18.16
C PRO A 116 -21.74 14.72 18.49
N GLY A 117 -21.43 14.53 19.77
CA GLY A 117 -20.26 13.75 20.24
C GLY A 117 -20.02 12.37 19.59
N PRO A 118 -21.04 11.49 19.44
CA PRO A 118 -20.87 10.18 18.79
C PRO A 118 -20.53 10.26 17.29
N LEU A 119 -21.06 11.26 16.57
CA LEU A 119 -20.77 11.47 15.16
C LEU A 119 -19.33 11.97 14.97
N GLN A 120 -18.88 12.87 15.84
CA GLN A 120 -17.50 13.36 15.84
C GLN A 120 -16.50 12.22 16.07
N LEU A 121 -16.77 11.34 17.04
CA LEU A 121 -15.91 10.17 17.28
C LEU A 121 -15.85 9.24 16.06
N ALA A 122 -17.00 8.95 15.43
CA ALA A 122 -17.04 8.14 14.22
C ALA A 122 -16.24 8.77 13.07
N GLN A 123 -16.37 10.09 12.87
CA GLN A 123 -15.59 10.84 11.87
C GLN A 123 -14.09 10.76 12.14
N ALA A 124 -13.67 10.92 13.40
CA ALA A 124 -12.27 10.83 13.80
C ALA A 124 -11.70 9.43 13.56
N VAL A 125 -12.44 8.37 13.93
CA VAL A 125 -12.01 6.98 13.73
C VAL A 125 -11.90 6.64 12.25
N VAL A 126 -12.93 6.94 11.44
CA VAL A 126 -12.90 6.71 9.98
C VAL A 126 -11.75 7.48 9.34
N GLY A 127 -11.56 8.75 9.69
CA GLY A 127 -10.44 9.55 9.19
C GLY A 127 -9.08 8.96 9.55
N ALA A 128 -8.89 8.54 10.80
CA ALA A 128 -7.64 7.94 11.27
C ALA A 128 -7.33 6.60 10.59
N VAL A 129 -8.34 5.74 10.43
CA VAL A 129 -8.22 4.46 9.71
C VAL A 129 -7.91 4.71 8.23
N GLY A 130 -8.57 5.67 7.60
CA GLY A 130 -8.30 6.03 6.21
C GLY A 130 -6.89 6.52 5.97
N VAL A 131 -6.34 7.30 6.89
CA VAL A 131 -4.94 7.76 6.82
C VAL A 131 -3.98 6.62 7.01
N LEU A 132 -4.19 5.77 8.02
CA LEU A 132 -3.32 4.63 8.30
C LEU A 132 -3.34 3.61 7.16
N THR A 133 -4.52 3.31 6.60
CA THR A 133 -4.65 2.38 5.48
C THR A 133 -4.08 2.96 4.19
N ALA A 134 -4.22 4.26 3.93
CA ALA A 134 -3.56 4.93 2.82
C ALA A 134 -2.03 4.89 2.98
N TRP A 135 -1.51 5.18 4.18
CA TRP A 135 -0.09 5.08 4.54
C TRP A 135 0.45 3.68 4.21
N LEU A 136 -0.19 2.64 4.75
CA LEU A 136 0.18 1.25 4.53
C LEU A 136 0.13 0.87 3.05
N LEU A 137 -0.93 1.27 2.34
CA LEU A 137 -1.13 0.92 0.94
C LEU A 137 -0.07 1.56 0.05
N VAL A 138 0.29 2.82 0.27
CA VAL A 138 1.37 3.49 -0.48
C VAL A 138 2.67 2.71 -0.34
N HIS A 139 3.12 2.43 0.88
CA HIS A 139 4.38 1.73 1.09
C HIS A 139 4.34 0.28 0.57
N THR A 140 3.20 -0.40 0.71
CA THR A 140 2.99 -1.74 0.14
C THR A 140 3.09 -1.74 -1.39
N LEU A 141 2.54 -0.72 -2.07
CA LEU A 141 2.65 -0.60 -3.52
C LEU A 141 4.07 -0.27 -3.97
N PHE A 142 4.79 0.57 -3.23
CA PHE A 142 6.21 0.83 -3.51
C PHE A 142 7.07 -0.42 -3.30
N THR A 143 6.79 -1.26 -2.29
CA THR A 143 7.43 -2.56 -2.11
C THR A 143 7.35 -3.41 -3.38
N LEU A 144 6.13 -3.59 -3.92
CA LEU A 144 5.91 -4.35 -5.15
C LEU A 144 6.64 -3.73 -6.34
N ARG A 145 6.68 -2.38 -6.42
CA ARG A 145 7.34 -1.67 -7.50
C ARG A 145 8.87 -1.83 -7.43
N TYR A 146 9.46 -1.80 -6.24
CA TYR A 146 10.89 -2.06 -6.06
C TYR A 146 11.25 -3.50 -6.41
N ALA A 147 10.48 -4.47 -5.95
CA ALA A 147 10.68 -5.88 -6.31
C ALA A 147 10.63 -6.09 -7.84
N HIS A 148 9.66 -5.45 -8.50
CA HIS A 148 9.55 -5.51 -9.96
C HIS A 148 10.75 -4.89 -10.67
N LEU A 149 11.18 -3.68 -10.28
CA LEU A 149 12.36 -3.04 -10.89
C LEU A 149 13.66 -3.78 -10.61
N PHE A 150 13.73 -4.51 -9.48
CA PHE A 150 14.89 -5.31 -9.13
C PHE A 150 15.01 -6.56 -10.01
N TYR A 151 13.91 -7.31 -10.18
CA TYR A 151 13.88 -8.59 -10.88
C TYR A 151 13.56 -8.50 -12.39
N ASP A 152 12.96 -7.40 -12.86
CA ASP A 152 12.59 -7.19 -14.26
C ASP A 152 13.12 -5.84 -14.76
N ASN A 153 14.34 -5.86 -15.31
CA ASN A 153 15.10 -4.67 -15.66
C ASN A 153 15.46 -4.63 -17.16
N ASP A 154 14.50 -4.94 -18.04
CA ASP A 154 14.59 -4.76 -19.50
C ASP A 154 15.88 -5.35 -20.13
N GLY A 155 16.26 -6.57 -19.69
CA GLY A 155 17.45 -7.28 -20.19
C GLY A 155 18.78 -6.91 -19.51
N ARG A 156 18.76 -6.09 -18.47
CA ARG A 156 19.91 -5.87 -17.58
C ARG A 156 19.96 -6.92 -16.46
N PRO A 157 21.13 -7.13 -15.83
CA PRO A 157 21.22 -7.95 -14.62
C PRO A 157 20.23 -7.48 -13.54
N GLU A 158 19.67 -8.44 -12.81
CA GLU A 158 18.85 -8.16 -11.62
C GLU A 158 19.63 -7.27 -10.65
N GLY A 159 18.96 -6.30 -10.03
CA GLY A 159 19.62 -5.38 -9.11
C GLY A 159 19.04 -3.98 -9.05
N GLY A 160 19.91 -3.00 -8.79
CA GLY A 160 19.51 -1.60 -8.60
C GLY A 160 19.30 -1.19 -7.13
N LEU A 161 19.20 -2.17 -6.23
CA LEU A 161 19.30 -2.03 -4.78
C LEU A 161 20.38 -2.99 -4.27
N ALA A 162 21.31 -2.50 -3.46
CA ALA A 162 22.35 -3.30 -2.83
C ALA A 162 22.00 -3.49 -1.36
N PHE A 163 21.49 -4.67 -1.02
CA PHE A 163 21.12 -5.04 0.34
C PHE A 163 22.37 -5.42 1.17
N PRO A 164 22.36 -5.18 2.49
CA PRO A 164 23.43 -5.60 3.40
C PRO A 164 23.71 -7.09 3.30
N GLY A 165 24.93 -7.51 3.70
CA GLY A 165 25.30 -8.92 3.71
C GLY A 165 25.56 -9.53 2.33
N SER A 166 25.58 -8.72 1.27
CA SER A 166 25.68 -9.18 -0.13
C SER A 166 24.50 -10.07 -0.54
N GLU A 167 23.31 -9.79 -0.01
CA GLU A 167 22.08 -10.48 -0.42
C GLU A 167 21.81 -10.25 -1.92
N GLN A 168 21.66 -11.35 -2.66
CA GLN A 168 21.47 -11.37 -4.11
C GLN A 168 20.05 -11.77 -4.51
N GLU A 169 19.30 -12.36 -3.59
CA GLU A 169 17.96 -12.89 -3.80
C GLU A 169 16.97 -12.31 -2.77
N PRO A 170 16.85 -10.97 -2.68
CA PRO A 170 15.99 -10.32 -1.70
C PRO A 170 14.53 -10.71 -1.88
N ASP A 171 13.83 -10.98 -0.78
CA ASP A 171 12.41 -11.31 -0.80
C ASP A 171 11.53 -10.06 -0.65
N TYR A 172 10.20 -10.24 -0.62
CA TYR A 172 9.29 -9.10 -0.47
C TYR A 172 9.45 -8.36 0.86
N LEU A 173 9.93 -9.01 1.93
CA LEU A 173 10.18 -8.37 3.22
C LEU A 173 11.42 -7.48 3.16
N ASP A 174 12.45 -7.85 2.40
CA ASP A 174 13.60 -6.98 2.14
C ASP A 174 13.17 -5.70 1.39
N PHE A 175 12.36 -5.85 0.34
CA PHE A 175 11.80 -4.68 -0.35
C PHE A 175 10.83 -3.88 0.53
N ALA A 176 10.09 -4.54 1.42
CA ALA A 176 9.19 -3.89 2.36
C ALA A 176 9.99 -3.08 3.38
N TYR A 177 11.07 -3.64 3.91
CA TYR A 177 12.01 -2.94 4.77
C TYR A 177 12.52 -1.66 4.10
N PHE A 178 13.03 -1.76 2.86
CA PHE A 178 13.48 -0.58 2.12
C PHE A 178 12.35 0.45 1.91
N SER A 179 11.18 0.00 1.46
CA SER A 179 10.01 0.85 1.19
C SER A 179 9.53 1.59 2.44
N PHE A 180 9.34 0.86 3.54
CA PHE A 180 8.83 1.42 4.79
C PHE A 180 9.85 2.32 5.47
N VAL A 181 11.16 2.04 5.38
CA VAL A 181 12.20 2.93 5.90
C VAL A 181 12.18 4.29 5.18
N VAL A 182 12.07 4.28 3.84
CA VAL A 182 11.88 5.52 3.06
C VAL A 182 10.65 6.30 3.55
N GLY A 183 9.56 5.59 3.85
CA GLY A 183 8.31 6.16 4.33
C GLY A 183 8.36 6.74 5.75
N MET A 184 8.94 5.99 6.68
CA MET A 184 8.95 6.29 8.11
C MET A 184 9.97 7.37 8.49
N THR A 185 11.17 7.33 7.89
CA THR A 185 12.31 8.14 8.38
C THR A 185 12.94 9.03 7.33
N ALA A 186 12.53 8.92 6.06
CA ALA A 186 13.16 9.62 4.92
C ALA A 186 14.68 9.42 4.79
N GLN A 187 15.25 8.44 5.50
CA GLN A 187 16.66 8.08 5.42
C GLN A 187 16.78 6.84 4.54
N THR A 188 17.86 6.73 3.77
CA THR A 188 18.17 5.47 3.09
C THR A 188 18.49 4.44 4.17
N ALA A 189 17.78 3.31 4.14
CA ALA A 189 18.20 2.12 4.87
C ALA A 189 19.69 1.82 4.60
N ASP A 190 20.26 0.86 5.31
CA ASP A 190 21.53 0.20 4.96
C ASP A 190 21.53 -0.45 3.55
N VAL A 191 20.45 -0.28 2.79
CA VAL A 191 20.30 -0.58 1.37
C VAL A 191 20.72 0.61 0.49
N SER A 192 21.72 0.41 -0.36
CA SER A 192 22.21 1.44 -1.29
C SER A 192 21.52 1.36 -2.67
N ILE A 193 21.10 2.49 -3.23
CA ILE A 193 20.45 2.54 -4.55
C ILE A 193 21.49 2.67 -5.68
N THR A 194 21.74 1.59 -6.42
CA THR A 194 22.73 1.56 -7.49
C THR A 194 22.16 2.01 -8.84
N ASP A 195 20.87 1.81 -9.11
CA ASP A 195 20.24 2.17 -10.38
C ASP A 195 19.63 3.60 -10.39
N ARG A 196 19.73 4.29 -11.53
CA ARG A 196 19.25 5.67 -11.69
C ARG A 196 17.72 5.78 -11.71
N SER A 197 17.02 4.79 -12.30
CA SER A 197 15.56 4.77 -12.35
C SER A 197 14.97 4.54 -10.95
N ILE A 198 15.57 3.64 -10.16
CA ILE A 198 15.17 3.39 -8.77
C ILE A 198 15.41 4.64 -7.91
N ARG A 199 16.50 5.38 -8.11
CA ARG A 199 16.72 6.66 -7.39
C ARG A 199 15.61 7.68 -7.66
N ARG A 200 15.11 7.79 -8.90
CA ARG A 200 13.99 8.69 -9.24
C ARG A 200 12.68 8.23 -8.59
N LEU A 201 12.44 6.92 -8.55
CA LEU A 201 11.29 6.35 -7.87
C LEU A 201 11.35 6.60 -6.35
N ALA A 202 12.53 6.43 -5.74
CA ALA A 202 12.75 6.70 -4.32
C ALA A 202 12.54 8.18 -3.97
N LEU A 203 12.94 9.10 -4.85
CA LEU A 203 12.62 10.52 -4.68
C LEU A 203 11.11 10.77 -4.66
N LEU A 204 10.37 10.21 -5.62
CA LEU A 204 8.91 10.30 -5.64
C LEU A 204 8.30 9.71 -4.36
N HIS A 205 8.79 8.54 -3.95
CA HIS A 205 8.34 7.88 -2.72
C HIS A 205 8.55 8.77 -1.50
N GLY A 206 9.75 9.35 -1.34
CA GLY A 206 10.09 10.23 -0.24
C GLY A 206 9.24 11.50 -0.19
N VAL A 207 9.01 12.15 -1.34
CA VAL A 207 8.15 13.36 -1.42
C VAL A 207 6.72 13.04 -1.01
N LEU A 208 6.16 11.93 -1.49
CA LEU A 208 4.80 11.50 -1.12
C LEU A 208 4.71 11.14 0.36
N SER A 209 5.71 10.41 0.87
CA SER A 209 5.77 10.01 2.29
C SER A 209 5.87 11.22 3.20
N PHE A 210 6.66 12.23 2.84
CA PHE A 210 6.76 13.48 3.58
C PHE A 210 5.41 14.21 3.67
N GLY A 211 4.70 14.33 2.55
CA GLY A 211 3.36 14.93 2.53
C GLY A 211 2.37 14.16 3.39
N LEU A 212 2.43 12.83 3.33
CA LEU A 212 1.55 11.94 4.09
C LEU A 212 1.83 12.02 5.61
N ASN A 213 3.10 12.00 6.03
CA ASN A 213 3.50 12.20 7.43
C ASN A 213 3.09 13.58 7.94
N THR A 214 3.23 14.62 7.12
CA THR A 214 2.79 15.98 7.46
C THR A 214 1.28 16.03 7.67
N ALA A 215 0.50 15.36 6.81
CA ALA A 215 -0.94 15.24 6.98
C ALA A 215 -1.29 14.52 8.29
N VAL A 216 -0.67 13.36 8.59
CA VAL A 216 -0.89 12.63 9.86
C VAL A 216 -0.67 13.54 11.08
N VAL A 217 0.43 14.29 11.10
CA VAL A 217 0.74 15.22 12.19
C VAL A 217 -0.31 16.33 12.30
N ALA A 218 -0.68 16.95 11.17
CA ALA A 218 -1.69 18.00 11.14
C ALA A 218 -3.06 17.50 11.62
N LEU A 219 -3.47 16.30 11.21
CA LEU A 219 -4.72 15.66 11.64
C LEU A 219 -4.69 15.35 13.15
N THR A 220 -3.56 14.87 13.66
CA THR A 220 -3.39 14.59 15.10
C THR A 220 -3.53 15.86 15.92
N ILE A 221 -2.87 16.95 15.51
CA ILE A 221 -2.95 18.26 16.19
C ILE A 221 -4.37 18.82 16.12
N ASN A 222 -4.97 18.86 14.92
CA ASN A 222 -6.32 19.42 14.72
C ASN A 222 -7.41 18.59 15.40
N GLY A 223 -7.25 17.27 15.42
CA GLY A 223 -8.15 16.33 16.10
C GLY A 223 -8.10 16.52 17.61
N LEU A 224 -6.91 16.57 18.22
CA LEU A 224 -6.75 16.82 19.66
C LEU A 224 -7.30 18.19 20.06
N ALA A 225 -7.07 19.23 19.25
CA ALA A 225 -7.60 20.57 19.49
C ALA A 225 -9.13 20.70 19.35
N GLY A 226 -9.80 19.69 18.79
CA GLY A 226 -11.27 19.64 18.70
C GLY A 226 -11.93 18.84 19.83
N VAL A 227 -11.15 18.07 20.61
CA VAL A 227 -11.63 17.21 21.71
C VAL A 227 -11.38 17.83 23.09
N VAL A 228 -10.46 18.81 23.19
CA VAL A 228 -10.12 19.55 24.42
C VAL A 228 -10.79 20.93 24.42
#